data_AF-A0A4V3H0F6-F1
#
_entry.id   AF-A0A4V3H0F6-F1
#
_cell.length_a   1.000
_cell.length_b   1.000
_cell.length_c   1.000
_cell.angle_alpha   90.00
_cell.angle_beta   90.00
_cell.angle_gamma   90.00
#
_symmetry.space_group_name_H-M   'P 1'
#
loop_
_entity.id
_entity.type
_entity.pdbx_description
1 polymer ?
#
loop_
_entity_poly.entity_id
_entity_poly.type
_entity_poly.pdbx_seq_one_letter_code
_entity_poly.pdbx_strand_id
1 'polypeptide(L)' 'MNKTTLYALAAVALALAAGPAAAQTAPAGAKADAMKKACKEDYQRFCSGVMPGGGRIIACLQNHASELGPDCAKALGK' A
#
# COMPACT_ATOMS: atom_id res chain seq x y z
N MET A 1 -46.38 22.25 11.60
CA MET A 1 -45.09 21.95 10.93
C MET A 1 -45.33 21.78 9.44
N ASN A 2 -44.75 22.67 8.63
CA ASN A 2 -44.97 22.78 7.18
C ASN A 2 -43.91 21.96 6.42
N LYS A 3 -44.36 21.14 5.45
CA LYS A 3 -43.53 20.21 4.67
C LYS A 3 -42.37 20.92 3.95
N THR A 4 -42.52 22.21 3.67
CA THR A 4 -41.50 23.09 3.08
C THR A 4 -40.22 23.19 3.94
N THR A 5 -40.34 23.16 5.28
CA THR A 5 -39.16 23.17 6.17
C THR A 5 -38.42 21.84 6.19
N LEU A 6 -39.12 20.72 5.97
CA LEU A 6 -38.52 19.39 5.79
C LEU A 6 -37.71 19.31 4.49
N TYR A 7 -38.21 19.88 3.39
CA TYR A 7 -37.51 19.88 2.10
C TYR A 7 -36.26 20.79 2.11
N ALA A 8 -36.29 21.92 2.83
CA ALA A 8 -35.15 22.83 2.94
C ALA A 8 -33.96 22.22 3.70
N LEU A 9 -34.22 21.39 4.72
CA LEU A 9 -33.16 20.68 5.45
C LEU A 9 -32.56 19.53 4.63
N ALA A 10 -33.35 18.89 3.77
CA ALA A 10 -32.88 17.82 2.89
C ALA A 10 -31.95 18.32 1.76
N ALA A 11 -32.19 19.54 1.25
CA ALA A 11 -31.38 20.11 0.16
C ALA A 11 -29.95 20.50 0.61
N VAL A 12 -29.77 20.89 1.88
CA VAL A 12 -28.45 21.26 2.43
C VAL A 12 -27.55 20.04 2.67
N ALA A 13 -28.12 18.84 2.82
CA ALA A 13 -27.37 17.60 3.03
C ALA A 13 -26.78 17.00 1.74
N LEU A 14 -27.28 17.38 0.56
CA LEU A 14 -26.85 16.83 -0.74
C LEU A 14 -25.66 17.56 -1.37
N ALA A 15 -25.17 18.64 -0.78
CA ALA A 15 -24.08 19.47 -1.34
C ALA A 15 -22.66 19.15 -0.79
N LEU A 16 -22.50 18.16 0.11
CA LEU A 16 -21.23 17.88 0.80
C LEU A 16 -20.42 16.70 0.24
N ALA A 17 -20.87 16.05 -0.86
CA ALA A 17 -20.23 14.86 -1.41
C ALA A 17 -19.39 15.10 -2.68
N ALA A 18 -19.06 16.35 -3.01
CA ALA A 18 -18.11 16.68 -4.08
C ALA A 18 -16.78 17.18 -3.48
N GLY A 19 -16.14 16.35 -2.64
CA GLY A 19 -14.72 16.53 -2.35
C GLY A 19 -13.90 16.23 -3.61
N PRO A 20 -12.76 16.88 -3.85
CA PRO A 20 -11.93 16.50 -4.98
C PRO A 20 -11.55 15.04 -4.75
N ALA A 21 -11.79 14.19 -5.74
CA ALA A 21 -11.18 12.89 -5.82
C ALA A 21 -9.67 13.11 -5.99
N ALA A 22 -8.98 13.46 -4.90
CA ALA A 22 -7.57 13.19 -4.75
C ALA A 22 -7.48 11.67 -4.72
N ALA A 23 -7.51 11.07 -5.91
CA ALA A 23 -6.82 9.82 -6.17
C ALA A 23 -5.46 10.01 -5.51
N GLN A 24 -5.23 9.28 -4.43
CA GLN A 24 -4.00 9.36 -3.67
C GLN A 24 -2.91 8.89 -4.62
N THR A 25 -2.32 9.82 -5.37
CA THR A 25 -1.20 9.58 -6.27
C THR A 25 0.05 9.44 -5.40
N ALA A 26 0.05 8.43 -4.53
CA ALA A 26 1.31 7.83 -4.16
C ALA A 26 1.84 7.20 -5.46
N PRO A 27 3.06 7.55 -5.91
CA PRO A 27 3.61 6.93 -7.10
C PRO A 27 3.61 5.41 -6.86
N ALA A 28 3.03 4.67 -7.80
CA ALA A 28 2.80 3.22 -7.68
C ALA A 28 4.09 2.41 -7.39
N GLY A 29 5.27 3.02 -7.55
CA GLY A 29 6.58 2.46 -7.21
C GLY A 29 7.05 2.68 -5.77
N ALA A 30 6.56 3.70 -5.04
CA ALA A 30 7.14 4.07 -3.74
C ALA A 30 7.13 2.93 -2.72
N LYS A 31 6.07 2.10 -2.71
CA LYS A 31 5.98 0.93 -1.85
C LYS A 31 6.97 -0.17 -2.26
N ALA A 32 7.14 -0.39 -3.57
CA ALA A 32 8.07 -1.38 -4.09
C ALA A 32 9.53 -0.99 -3.84
N ASP A 33 9.86 0.30 -3.94
CA ASP A 33 11.21 0.80 -3.68
C ASP A 33 11.54 0.79 -2.19
N ALA A 34 10.56 1.10 -1.33
CA ALA A 34 10.71 0.93 0.12
C ALA A 34 10.98 -0.54 0.50
N MET A 35 10.22 -1.49 -0.09
CA MET A 35 10.43 -2.92 0.13
C MET A 35 11.81 -3.38 -0.35
N LYS A 36 12.23 -2.96 -1.55
CA LYS A 36 13.58 -3.28 -2.07
C LYS A 36 14.69 -2.76 -1.15
N LYS A 37 14.54 -1.54 -0.60
CA LYS A 37 15.51 -0.96 0.34
C LYS A 37 15.54 -1.75 1.64
N ALA A 38 14.38 -2.03 2.23
CA ALA A 38 14.26 -2.78 3.48
C ALA A 38 14.85 -4.20 3.37
N CYS A 39 14.61 -4.87 2.24
CA CYS A 39 15.04 -6.24 2.01
C CYS A 39 16.39 -6.37 1.30
N LYS A 40 17.15 -5.28 1.11
CA LYS A 40 18.38 -5.32 0.29
C LYS A 40 19.41 -6.31 0.83
N GLU A 41 19.62 -6.30 2.15
CA GLU A 41 20.64 -7.10 2.80
C GLU A 41 20.23 -8.58 2.85
N ASP A 42 18.97 -8.85 3.21
CA ASP A 42 18.39 -10.20 3.17
C ASP A 42 18.39 -10.76 1.75
N TYR A 43 18.07 -9.94 0.74
CA TYR A 43 18.18 -10.34 -0.66
C TYR A 43 19.59 -10.78 -1.01
N GLN A 44 20.62 -10.05 -0.58
CA GLN A 44 22.00 -10.44 -0.89
C GLN A 44 22.41 -11.74 -0.19
N ARG A 45 21.94 -11.96 1.04
CA ARG A 45 22.24 -13.18 1.82
C ARG A 45 21.54 -14.42 1.27
N PHE A 46 20.26 -14.31 0.93
CA PHE A 46 19.42 -15.47 0.62
C PHE A 46 19.06 -15.60 -0.86
N CYS A 47 18.97 -14.49 -1.59
CA CYS A 47 18.31 -14.43 -2.90
C CYS A 47 19.17 -13.81 -4.01
N SER A 48 20.49 -13.66 -3.83
CA SER A 48 21.37 -12.93 -4.76
C SER A 48 21.44 -13.53 -6.17
N GLY A 49 21.18 -14.83 -6.31
CA GLY A 49 21.09 -15.54 -7.60
C GLY A 49 19.69 -15.52 -8.25
N VAL A 50 18.68 -14.90 -7.62
CA VAL A 50 17.31 -14.89 -8.13
C VAL A 50 17.20 -13.84 -9.23
N MET A 51 16.85 -14.29 -10.44
CA MET A 51 16.59 -13.37 -11.54
C MET A 51 15.42 -12.41 -11.21
N PRO A 52 15.57 -11.11 -11.49
CA PRO A 52 14.54 -10.11 -11.20
C PRO A 52 13.29 -10.29 -12.07
N GLY A 53 12.17 -9.72 -11.60
CA GLY A 53 10.88 -9.75 -12.31
C GLY A 53 9.98 -10.94 -11.93
N GLY A 54 8.69 -10.81 -12.24
CA GLY A 54 7.69 -11.84 -12.01
C GLY A 54 7.45 -12.20 -10.53
N GLY A 55 7.83 -11.34 -9.59
CA GLY A 55 7.66 -11.60 -8.15
C GLY A 55 8.61 -12.65 -7.56
N ARG A 56 9.57 -13.19 -8.33
CA ARG A 56 10.48 -14.27 -7.88
C ARG A 56 11.30 -13.90 -6.64
N ILE A 57 11.75 -12.65 -6.56
CA ILE A 57 12.50 -12.16 -5.41
C ILE A 57 11.63 -12.16 -4.14
N ILE A 58 10.34 -11.76 -4.26
CA ILE A 58 9.42 -11.81 -3.13
C ILE A 58 9.18 -13.25 -2.70
N ALA A 59 8.98 -14.18 -3.64
CA ALA A 59 8.80 -15.59 -3.31
C ALA A 59 10.03 -16.16 -2.57
N CYS A 60 11.24 -15.82 -3.01
CA CYS A 60 12.46 -16.20 -2.31
C CYS A 60 12.52 -15.64 -0.89
N LEU A 61 12.28 -14.34 -0.71
CA LEU A 61 12.27 -13.73 0.63
C LEU A 61 11.18 -14.34 1.52
N GLN A 62 10.01 -14.68 0.98
CA GLN A 62 8.94 -15.33 1.72
C GLN A 62 9.31 -16.74 2.21
N ASN A 63 10.09 -17.50 1.43
CA ASN A 63 10.61 -18.80 1.88
C ASN A 63 11.60 -18.66 3.05
N HIS A 64 12.28 -17.52 3.16
CA HIS A 64 13.20 -17.20 4.24
C HIS A 64 12.58 -16.28 5.30
N ALA A 65 11.24 -16.14 5.35
CA ALA A 65 10.58 -15.10 6.16
C ALA A 65 10.95 -15.10 7.65
N SER A 66 11.27 -16.27 8.22
CA SER A 66 11.71 -16.43 9.61
C SER A 66 13.17 -16.04 9.85
N GLU A 67 13.96 -15.91 8.80
CA GLU A 67 15.40 -15.58 8.83
C GLU A 67 15.67 -14.12 8.41
N LEU A 68 14.64 -13.42 7.93
CA LEU A 68 14.75 -12.03 7.49
C LEU A 68 14.98 -11.07 8.66
N GLY A 69 15.66 -9.97 8.38
CA GLY A 69 15.71 -8.83 9.27
C GLY A 69 14.33 -8.22 9.55
N PRO A 70 14.16 -7.51 10.69
CA PRO A 70 12.87 -6.98 11.12
C PRO A 70 12.27 -5.98 10.11
N ASP A 71 13.12 -5.20 9.43
CA ASP A 71 12.67 -4.25 8.42
C ASP A 71 12.10 -4.94 7.18
N CYS A 72 12.75 -6.01 6.70
CA CYS A 72 12.28 -6.76 5.55
C CYS A 72 11.01 -7.56 5.86
N ALA A 73 10.94 -8.21 7.03
CA ALA A 73 9.74 -8.91 7.48
C ALA A 73 8.53 -7.96 7.55
N LYS A 74 8.71 -6.78 8.18
CA LYS A 74 7.68 -5.74 8.22
C LYS A 74 7.26 -5.29 6.82
N ALA A 75 8.21 -5.08 5.90
CA ALA A 75 7.92 -4.67 4.53
C ALA A 75 7.15 -5.74 3.73
N LEU A 76 7.32 -7.02 4.06
CA LEU A 76 6.59 -8.16 3.49
C LEU A 76 5.26 -8.46 4.21
N GLY A 77 4.94 -7.76 5.29
CA GLY A 77 3.77 -8.03 6.13
C GLY A 77 3.85 -9.38 6.84
N LYS A 78 5.03 -9.73 7.36
CA LYS A 78 5.30 -10.91 8.17
C LYS A 78 5.53 -10.53 9.63
#